data_AF-A0A0F9I1A6-F1
#
_entry.id   AF-A0A0F9I1A6-F1
#
_cell.length_a   1.000
_cell.length_b   1.000
_cell.length_c   1.000
_cell.angle_alpha   90.00
_cell.angle_beta   90.00
_cell.angle_gamma   90.00
#
_symmetry.space_group_name_H-M   'P 1'
#
loop_
_entity.id
_entity.type
_entity.pdbx_description
1 polymer ?
#
loop_
_entity_poly.entity_id
_entity_poly.type
_entity_poly.pdbx_seq_one_letter_code
_entity_poly.pdbx_strand_id
1 'polypeptide(L)'
;SNCYHTNWITAVVLGHNAKAYDYDISGAYPFQTSKLLSCSLTDGVWKQSGLYQKDADYGFCYVQVSQHSYLSPLMFRASCIPGPYGSRVIKQNNSVGEWTGWLTKDEIDFVRSNLGHVEILDGWWFFSRTESHPFEIPMRSFYESRLRAIDMGDRFASTLCKLVAVAAQGKFISSFPVYGQLAASYMKNAVYAAIVTSSTRLQVAEFCLQHEGNVLNIAVDGVTLDKKVDVPGGWGNFRLESSSEGEECIIAGDGEYWMPSRNSIFQRSTLEEFAESKSYEDLSIQGRHTLLEVSADRIYFDEVGKFRDKRHRSILNNVVGAQRVFTISPSVCADLLTNQYESLPRVI
;
A
#
# COMPACT_ATOMS: atom_id res chain seq x y z
N SER A 1 -9.74 -1.65 14.90
CA SER A 1 -10.13 -1.10 13.57
C SER A 1 -9.53 0.27 13.30
N ASN A 2 -9.30 1.10 14.32
CA ASN A 2 -8.75 2.45 14.10
C ASN A 2 -7.29 2.44 13.61
N CYS A 3 -6.45 1.53 14.10
CA CYS A 3 -5.07 1.33 13.59
C CYS A 3 -5.01 0.57 12.25
N TYR A 4 -6.15 0.17 11.66
CA TYR A 4 -6.12 -0.44 10.34
C TYR A 4 -6.04 0.69 9.29
N HIS A 5 -4.90 0.74 8.62
CA HIS A 5 -4.64 1.67 7.54
C HIS A 5 -4.41 0.94 6.22
N THR A 6 -4.75 1.60 5.13
CA THR A 6 -4.51 1.12 3.76
C THR A 6 -3.00 1.09 3.47
N ASN A 7 -2.69 0.64 2.26
CA ASN A 7 -1.32 0.53 1.79
C ASN A 7 -0.73 1.90 1.51
N TRP A 8 0.60 1.96 1.51
CA TRP A 8 1.35 3.15 1.15
C TRP A 8 1.50 3.22 -0.37
N ILE A 9 0.92 4.26 -0.99
CA ILE A 9 1.02 4.50 -2.42
C ILE A 9 1.33 5.98 -2.60
N THR A 10 2.50 6.30 -3.15
CA THR A 10 2.97 7.69 -3.26
C THR A 10 3.95 7.84 -4.42
N ALA A 11 3.69 8.81 -5.30
CA ALA A 11 4.69 9.32 -6.23
C ALA A 11 5.54 10.38 -5.53
N VAL A 12 6.85 10.14 -5.41
CA VAL A 12 7.80 11.11 -4.86
C VAL A 12 8.26 12.09 -5.95
N VAL A 13 8.43 11.57 -7.17
CA VAL A 13 8.76 12.32 -8.39
C VAL A 13 7.70 12.03 -9.44
N LEU A 14 7.24 13.06 -10.16
CA LEU A 14 6.44 12.92 -11.38
C LEU A 14 7.28 13.16 -12.62
N GLY A 15 6.80 12.64 -13.74
CA GLY A 15 7.32 12.87 -15.07
C GLY A 15 8.33 11.82 -15.52
N HIS A 16 9.22 12.24 -16.42
CA HIS A 16 10.11 11.39 -17.18
C HIS A 16 11.38 11.05 -16.40
N ASN A 17 11.68 9.77 -16.26
CA ASN A 17 12.88 9.26 -15.61
C ASN A 17 13.68 8.41 -16.62
N ALA A 18 14.93 8.81 -16.90
CA ALA A 18 15.75 8.14 -17.91
C ALA A 18 16.14 6.69 -17.57
N LYS A 19 16.03 6.34 -16.29
CA LYS A 19 16.28 4.99 -15.76
C LYS A 19 15.42 4.81 -14.52
N ALA A 20 14.90 3.60 -14.34
CA ALA A 20 14.18 3.20 -13.15
C ALA A 20 14.41 1.72 -12.87
N TYR A 21 14.41 1.39 -11.59
CA TYR A 21 14.59 0.05 -11.06
C TYR A 21 13.46 -0.22 -10.09
N ASP A 22 12.63 -1.19 -10.41
CA ASP A 22 11.41 -1.47 -9.69
C ASP A 22 11.59 -2.72 -8.85
N TYR A 23 11.48 -2.52 -7.55
CA TYR A 23 11.67 -3.54 -6.54
C TYR A 23 10.34 -3.90 -5.91
N ASP A 24 10.13 -5.18 -5.63
CA ASP A 24 8.90 -5.70 -4.99
C ASP A 24 9.28 -6.70 -3.90
N ILE A 25 8.54 -6.69 -2.78
CA ILE A 25 8.75 -7.69 -1.73
C ILE A 25 8.12 -9.01 -2.18
N SER A 26 8.94 -10.06 -2.29
CA SER A 26 8.46 -11.38 -2.69
C SER A 26 7.48 -11.95 -1.68
N GLY A 27 6.18 -11.86 -1.98
CA GLY A 27 5.12 -12.42 -1.14
C GLY A 27 4.93 -11.67 0.17
N ALA A 28 4.94 -10.33 0.12
CA ALA A 28 4.86 -9.43 1.28
C ALA A 28 3.76 -9.81 2.28
N TYR A 29 2.49 -9.81 1.85
CA TYR A 29 1.37 -10.10 2.75
C TYR A 29 1.38 -11.52 3.31
N PRO A 30 1.60 -12.59 2.51
CA PRO A 30 1.76 -13.93 3.06
C PRO A 30 2.90 -14.04 4.08
N PHE A 31 4.03 -13.37 3.84
CA PHE A 31 5.17 -13.35 4.76
C PHE A 31 4.84 -12.65 6.07
N GLN A 32 4.22 -11.47 6.03
CA GLN A 32 3.82 -10.79 7.27
C GLN A 32 2.71 -11.55 8.00
N THR A 33 1.81 -12.21 7.26
CA THR A 33 0.77 -13.09 7.84
C THR A 33 1.39 -14.30 8.53
N SER A 34 2.46 -14.88 7.98
CA SER A 34 3.14 -16.04 8.55
C SER A 34 3.81 -15.73 9.90
N LYS A 35 4.10 -14.45 10.18
CA LYS A 35 4.72 -13.97 11.42
C LYS A 35 3.72 -13.58 12.51
N LEU A 36 2.42 -13.63 12.24
CA LEU A 36 1.42 -13.26 13.22
C LEU A 36 1.45 -14.21 14.42
N LEU A 37 1.49 -13.65 15.62
CA LEU A 37 1.29 -14.36 16.88
C LEU A 37 -0.21 -14.59 17.10
N SER A 38 -0.53 -15.69 17.77
CA SER A 38 -1.89 -15.96 18.19
C SER A 38 -2.35 -14.92 19.22
N CYS A 39 -3.43 -14.21 18.90
CA CYS A 39 -4.12 -13.28 19.81
C CYS A 39 -5.25 -13.97 20.61
N SER A 40 -5.25 -15.30 20.71
CA SER A 40 -6.23 -16.04 21.53
C SER A 40 -6.11 -15.65 23.01
N LEU A 41 -7.23 -15.71 23.75
CA LEU A 41 -7.24 -15.49 25.20
C LEU A 41 -6.44 -16.55 25.97
N THR A 42 -6.18 -17.71 25.38
CA THR A 42 -5.31 -18.74 25.94
C THR A 42 -3.83 -18.39 25.77
N ASP A 43 -3.51 -17.66 24.71
CA ASP A 43 -2.13 -17.45 24.23
C ASP A 43 -1.57 -16.10 24.67
N GLY A 44 -2.37 -15.23 25.29
CA GLY A 44 -1.89 -13.96 25.82
C GLY A 44 -2.91 -13.17 26.60
N VAL A 45 -2.52 -11.96 26.99
CA VAL A 45 -3.36 -11.02 27.74
C VAL A 45 -3.25 -9.61 27.18
N TRP A 46 -4.39 -8.91 27.18
CA TRP A 46 -4.46 -7.49 26.84
C TRP A 46 -4.45 -6.64 28.10
N LYS A 47 -3.65 -5.58 28.10
CA LYS A 47 -3.61 -4.58 29.18
C LYS A 47 -3.77 -3.19 28.58
N GLN A 48 -4.65 -2.38 29.18
CA GLN A 48 -4.76 -0.98 28.83
C GLN A 48 -3.71 -0.17 29.60
N SER A 49 -2.98 0.70 28.92
CA SER A 49 -2.04 1.63 29.52
C SER A 49 -1.70 2.77 28.55
N GLY A 50 -1.69 4.01 29.05
CA GLY A 50 -1.11 5.16 28.34
C GLY A 50 0.42 5.21 28.38
N LEU A 51 1.08 4.27 29.07
CA LEU A 51 2.53 4.17 29.11
C LEU A 51 3.03 3.19 28.05
N TYR A 52 4.15 3.52 27.41
CA TYR A 52 4.83 2.63 26.48
C TYR A 52 5.23 1.31 27.14
N GLN A 53 4.83 0.19 26.55
CA GLN A 53 5.17 -1.15 27.03
C GLN A 53 6.22 -1.78 26.11
N LYS A 54 7.49 -1.72 26.50
CA LYS A 54 8.61 -2.25 25.71
C LYS A 54 8.46 -3.74 25.42
N ASP A 55 8.00 -4.50 26.42
CA ASP A 55 7.93 -5.96 26.37
C ASP A 55 6.60 -6.49 25.80
N ALA A 56 5.74 -5.62 25.27
CA ALA A 56 4.51 -6.04 24.60
C ALA A 56 4.81 -6.50 23.18
N ASP A 57 4.20 -7.60 22.75
CA ASP A 57 4.34 -8.12 21.39
C ASP A 57 3.57 -7.26 20.39
N TYR A 58 2.36 -6.83 20.77
CA TYR A 58 1.55 -5.88 20.01
C TYR A 58 1.13 -4.69 20.87
N GLY A 59 0.94 -3.56 20.21
CA GLY A 59 0.34 -2.38 20.82
C GLY A 59 -0.51 -1.63 19.80
N PHE A 60 -1.59 -1.02 20.28
CA PHE A 60 -2.52 -0.22 19.49
C PHE A 60 -2.85 1.01 20.31
N CYS A 61 -2.23 2.13 19.94
CA CYS A 61 -2.21 3.31 20.80
C CYS A 61 -2.79 4.51 20.08
N TYR A 62 -3.53 5.32 20.83
CA TYR A 62 -3.83 6.68 20.45
C TYR A 62 -2.65 7.57 20.87
N VAL A 63 -2.09 8.30 19.91
CA VAL A 63 -0.81 8.98 20.06
C VAL A 63 -0.89 10.40 19.51
N GLN A 64 0.02 11.26 20.00
CA GLN A 64 0.43 12.48 19.33
C GLN A 64 1.80 12.25 18.68
N VAL A 65 1.90 12.53 17.39
CA VAL A 65 3.08 12.34 16.55
C VAL A 65 3.62 13.70 16.15
N SER A 66 4.94 13.87 16.19
CA SER A 66 5.66 14.98 15.56
C SER A 66 6.80 14.39 14.72
N GLN A 67 6.74 14.55 13.39
CA GLN A 67 7.74 14.01 12.48
C GLN A 67 8.06 14.97 11.32
N HIS A 68 9.31 14.93 10.84
CA HIS A 68 9.80 15.86 9.81
C HIS A 68 10.41 15.17 8.59
N SER A 69 10.36 13.84 8.51
CA SER A 69 10.87 13.09 7.35
C SER A 69 10.05 13.37 6.09
N TYR A 70 10.72 13.50 4.94
CA TYR A 70 10.03 13.60 3.66
C TYR A 70 9.36 12.28 3.24
N LEU A 71 9.73 11.15 3.84
CA LEU A 71 9.11 9.84 3.67
C LEU A 71 8.41 9.42 4.96
N SER A 72 7.09 9.33 4.91
CA SER A 72 6.26 8.91 6.04
C SER A 72 5.42 7.70 5.63
N PRO A 73 5.61 6.51 6.25
CA PRO A 73 4.73 5.37 6.06
C PRO A 73 3.43 5.47 6.87
N LEU A 74 3.30 6.52 7.68
CA LEU A 74 2.19 6.69 8.62
C LEU A 74 0.97 7.25 7.91
N MET A 75 -0.17 6.61 8.15
CA MET A 75 -1.43 7.01 7.54
C MET A 75 -2.24 7.86 8.50
N PHE A 76 -2.36 9.15 8.20
CA PHE A 76 -3.29 10.03 8.88
C PHE A 76 -4.70 9.81 8.34
N ARG A 77 -5.64 9.48 9.23
CA ARG A 77 -7.05 9.34 8.90
C ARG A 77 -7.76 10.69 9.01
N ALA A 78 -7.86 11.41 7.89
CA ALA A 78 -8.60 12.66 7.84
C ALA A 78 -10.12 12.40 7.94
N SER A 79 -10.83 13.36 8.55
CA SER A 79 -12.28 13.33 8.76
C SER A 79 -13.07 12.91 7.51
N CYS A 80 -14.19 12.22 7.73
CA CYS A 80 -15.07 11.69 6.71
C CYS A 80 -15.49 12.76 5.69
N ILE A 81 -15.14 12.55 4.41
CA ILE A 81 -15.65 13.39 3.32
C ILE A 81 -16.95 12.73 2.80
N PRO A 82 -18.00 13.50 2.47
CA PRO A 82 -19.14 12.98 1.73
C PRO A 82 -18.65 12.37 0.41
N GLY A 83 -18.77 11.06 0.30
CA GLY A 83 -18.56 10.31 -0.92
C GLY A 83 -19.76 10.39 -1.85
N PRO A 84 -19.61 9.91 -3.10
CA PRO A 84 -20.72 9.77 -4.01
C PRO A 84 -21.84 8.94 -3.36
N TYR A 85 -23.09 9.35 -3.61
CA TYR A 85 -24.30 8.71 -3.08
C TYR A 85 -24.45 8.74 -1.55
N GLY A 86 -23.83 9.72 -0.88
CA GLY A 86 -23.96 9.89 0.58
C GLY A 86 -23.13 8.91 1.41
N SER A 87 -22.24 8.13 0.78
CA SER A 87 -21.24 7.33 1.48
C SER A 87 -20.29 8.23 2.26
N ARG A 88 -19.68 7.75 3.36
CA ARG A 88 -18.60 8.47 4.05
C ARG A 88 -17.28 7.86 3.63
N VAL A 89 -16.49 8.59 2.86
CA VAL A 89 -15.14 8.14 2.47
C VAL A 89 -14.16 8.63 3.53
N ILE A 90 -13.49 7.69 4.14
CA ILE A 90 -12.39 7.96 5.05
C ILE A 90 -11.15 8.19 4.18
N LYS A 91 -10.64 9.42 4.15
CA LYS A 91 -9.41 9.74 3.42
C LYS A 91 -8.21 9.41 4.30
N GLN A 92 -7.25 8.66 3.76
CA GLN A 92 -5.99 8.35 4.45
C GLN A 92 -4.82 8.92 3.66
N ASN A 93 -3.97 9.70 4.33
CA ASN A 93 -2.83 10.37 3.70
C ASN A 93 -1.54 10.09 4.46
N ASN A 94 -0.44 9.90 3.73
CA ASN A 94 0.92 9.82 4.27
C ASN A 94 1.43 11.22 4.67
N SER A 95 1.03 11.68 5.85
CA SER A 95 1.22 13.07 6.27
C SER A 95 2.45 13.24 7.17
N VAL A 96 3.02 14.44 7.17
CA VAL A 96 4.14 14.85 8.04
C VAL A 96 3.71 16.03 8.91
N GLY A 97 4.53 16.43 9.89
CA GLY A 97 4.18 17.47 10.84
C GLY A 97 3.60 16.89 12.13
N GLU A 98 2.65 17.60 12.72
CA GLU A 98 2.10 17.28 14.04
C GLU A 98 0.64 16.89 13.96
N TRP A 99 0.31 15.71 14.48
CA TRP A 99 -1.07 15.21 14.45
C TRP A 99 -1.30 14.14 15.50
N THR A 100 -2.58 13.87 15.76
CA THR A 100 -3.00 12.79 16.65
C THR A 100 -3.70 11.68 15.88
N GLY A 101 -3.46 10.44 16.27
CA GLY A 101 -4.09 9.30 15.61
C GLY A 101 -3.79 7.97 16.27
N TRP A 102 -4.23 6.89 15.63
CA TRP A 102 -4.06 5.53 16.13
C TRP A 102 -2.91 4.84 15.41
N LEU A 103 -1.89 4.37 16.13
CA LEU A 103 -0.73 3.67 15.57
C LEU A 103 -0.54 2.30 16.21
N THR A 104 0.07 1.37 15.46
CA THR A 104 0.58 0.12 16.02
C THR A 104 1.87 0.35 16.82
N LYS A 105 2.26 -0.58 17.69
CA LYS A 105 3.55 -0.54 18.42
C LYS A 105 4.73 -0.40 17.47
N ASP A 106 4.77 -1.18 16.39
CA ASP A 106 5.85 -1.13 15.41
C ASP A 106 5.92 0.23 14.71
N GLU A 107 4.78 0.86 14.40
CA GLU A 107 4.75 2.22 13.85
C GLU A 107 5.30 3.24 14.86
N ILE A 108 4.97 3.11 16.16
CA ILE A 108 5.50 3.97 17.23
C ILE A 108 7.02 3.81 17.36
N ASP A 109 7.51 2.57 17.38
CA ASP A 109 8.92 2.24 17.50
C ASP A 109 9.71 2.76 16.30
N PHE A 110 9.14 2.63 15.10
CA PHE A 110 9.71 3.13 13.86
C PHE A 110 9.85 4.65 13.87
N VAL A 111 8.81 5.38 14.28
CA VAL A 111 8.85 6.85 14.35
C VAL A 111 9.90 7.32 15.33
N ARG A 112 9.92 6.77 16.54
CA ARG A 112 10.88 7.14 17.60
C ARG A 112 12.33 6.91 17.19
N SER A 113 12.57 5.89 16.37
CA SER A 113 13.93 5.53 15.95
C SER A 113 14.39 6.30 14.71
N ASN A 114 13.47 6.73 13.83
CA ASN A 114 13.84 7.22 12.50
C ASN A 114 13.25 8.58 12.12
N LEU A 115 12.03 8.90 12.56
CA LEU A 115 11.24 9.99 11.95
C LEU A 115 10.95 11.17 12.87
N GLY A 116 10.92 10.95 14.19
CA GLY A 116 10.60 11.99 15.16
C GLY A 116 10.14 11.50 16.53
N HIS A 117 9.15 12.16 17.10
CA HIS A 117 8.66 11.95 18.46
C HIS A 117 7.23 11.41 18.48
N VAL A 118 6.95 10.55 19.47
CA VAL A 118 5.61 10.01 19.72
C VAL A 118 5.30 10.02 21.22
N GLU A 119 4.25 10.76 21.58
CA GLU A 119 3.61 10.73 22.89
C GLU A 119 2.41 9.78 22.86
N ILE A 120 2.32 8.89 23.85
CA ILE A 120 1.22 7.92 23.96
C ILE A 120 0.17 8.49 24.91
N LEU A 121 -1.05 8.65 24.41
CA LEU A 121 -2.17 9.24 25.15
C LEU A 121 -3.06 8.14 25.75
N ASP A 122 -3.26 7.03 25.01
CA ASP A 122 -3.95 5.82 25.47
C ASP A 122 -3.47 4.62 24.63
N GLY A 123 -3.62 3.40 25.14
CA GLY A 123 -3.17 2.23 24.40
C GLY A 123 -3.60 0.89 24.97
N TRP A 124 -3.75 -0.07 24.06
CA TRP A 124 -3.96 -1.47 24.38
C TRP A 124 -2.74 -2.28 23.96
N TRP A 125 -2.21 -3.05 24.90
CA TRP A 125 -0.96 -3.80 24.75
C TRP A 125 -1.23 -5.29 24.92
N PHE A 126 -0.73 -6.09 23.99
CA PHE A 126 -0.83 -7.54 24.04
C PHE A 126 0.50 -8.14 24.48
N PHE A 127 0.43 -9.05 25.45
CA PHE A 127 1.55 -9.84 25.92
C PHE A 127 1.22 -11.31 25.71
N SER A 128 1.93 -11.93 24.78
CA SER A 128 1.85 -13.36 24.55
C SER A 128 2.40 -14.13 25.74
N ARG A 129 1.80 -15.28 26.01
CA ARG A 129 2.28 -16.30 26.95
C ARG A 129 3.00 -17.42 26.21
N THR A 130 2.67 -17.59 24.92
CA THR A 130 3.19 -18.63 24.05
C THR A 130 3.54 -18.03 22.69
N GLU A 131 4.66 -18.48 22.13
CA GLU A 131 5.07 -18.15 20.77
C GLU A 131 4.36 -19.10 19.81
N SER A 132 3.15 -18.72 19.38
CA SER A 132 2.31 -19.52 18.49
C SER A 132 2.01 -18.73 17.22
N HIS A 133 2.42 -19.26 16.07
CA HIS A 133 2.24 -18.64 14.76
C HIS A 133 1.22 -19.42 13.90
N PRO A 134 -0.09 -19.20 14.07
CA PRO A 134 -1.13 -20.05 13.49
C PRO A 134 -1.13 -20.08 11.96
N PHE A 135 -0.51 -19.09 11.30
CA PHE A 135 -0.48 -18.97 9.85
C PHE A 135 0.88 -19.30 9.22
N GLU A 136 1.89 -19.65 10.01
CA GLU A 136 3.24 -19.86 9.49
C GLU A 136 3.27 -20.98 8.43
N ILE A 137 2.82 -22.18 8.84
CA ILE A 137 2.79 -23.37 8.00
C ILE A 137 1.93 -23.17 6.73
N PRO A 138 0.67 -22.72 6.80
CA PRO A 138 -0.15 -22.57 5.59
C PRO A 138 0.41 -21.51 4.63
N MET A 139 0.88 -20.36 5.13
CA MET A 139 1.44 -19.32 4.24
C MET A 139 2.72 -19.78 3.56
N ARG A 140 3.62 -20.44 4.29
CA ARG A 140 4.84 -21.04 3.75
C ARG A 140 4.52 -22.09 2.69
N SER A 141 3.55 -22.96 2.96
CA SER A 141 3.11 -24.00 2.01
C SER A 141 2.58 -23.40 0.70
N PHE A 142 1.78 -22.33 0.75
CA PHE A 142 1.33 -21.64 -0.46
C PHE A 142 2.48 -21.00 -1.24
N TYR A 143 3.44 -20.38 -0.54
CA TYR A 143 4.60 -19.78 -1.18
C TYR A 143 5.48 -20.83 -1.88
N GLU A 144 5.82 -21.92 -1.19
CA GLU A 144 6.62 -23.01 -1.76
C GLU A 144 5.91 -23.69 -2.93
N SER A 145 4.60 -23.89 -2.82
CA SER A 145 3.79 -24.45 -3.91
C SER A 145 3.73 -23.52 -5.13
N ARG A 146 3.71 -22.20 -4.90
CA ARG A 146 3.82 -21.21 -5.98
C ARG A 146 5.18 -21.31 -6.68
N LEU A 147 6.28 -21.43 -5.93
CA LEU A 147 7.63 -21.57 -6.52
C LEU A 147 7.73 -22.83 -7.37
N ARG A 148 7.29 -23.98 -6.84
CA ARG A 148 7.24 -25.23 -7.62
C ARG A 148 6.42 -25.10 -8.89
N ALA A 149 5.27 -24.43 -8.84
CA ALA A 149 4.44 -24.20 -10.02
C ALA A 149 5.14 -23.31 -11.07
N ILE A 150 5.90 -22.30 -10.64
CA ILE A 150 6.73 -21.47 -11.54
C ILE A 150 7.81 -22.33 -12.21
N ASP A 151 8.51 -23.17 -11.44
CA ASP A 151 9.56 -24.05 -11.95
C ASP A 151 9.03 -25.06 -12.98
N MET A 152 7.78 -25.52 -12.80
CA MET A 152 7.09 -26.40 -13.74
C MET A 152 6.45 -25.66 -14.94
N GLY A 153 6.50 -24.32 -14.98
CA GLY A 153 5.82 -23.52 -16.00
C GLY A 153 4.30 -23.46 -15.87
N ASP A 154 3.72 -23.94 -14.75
CA ASP A 154 2.28 -23.91 -14.48
C ASP A 154 1.84 -22.54 -13.97
N ARG A 155 1.53 -21.65 -14.92
CA ARG A 155 1.06 -20.29 -14.64
C ARG A 155 -0.26 -20.27 -13.87
N PHE A 156 -1.15 -21.23 -14.10
CA PHE A 156 -2.45 -21.27 -13.43
C PHE A 156 -2.28 -21.61 -11.95
N ALA A 157 -1.57 -22.69 -11.63
CA ALA A 157 -1.30 -23.08 -10.25
C ALA A 157 -0.51 -22.02 -9.48
N SER A 158 0.48 -21.40 -10.12
CA SER A 158 1.24 -20.28 -9.53
C SER A 158 0.32 -19.09 -9.19
N THR A 159 -0.56 -18.72 -10.12
CA THR A 159 -1.52 -17.64 -9.91
C THR A 159 -2.52 -17.98 -8.81
N LEU A 160 -3.04 -19.21 -8.79
CA LEU A 160 -3.97 -19.68 -7.77
C LEU A 160 -3.35 -19.65 -6.37
N CYS A 161 -2.12 -20.16 -6.22
CA CYS A 161 -1.39 -20.11 -4.95
C CYS A 161 -1.19 -18.67 -4.46
N LYS A 162 -0.82 -17.75 -5.37
CA LYS A 162 -0.71 -16.31 -5.04
C LYS A 162 -2.06 -15.74 -4.57
N LEU A 163 -3.14 -16.00 -5.31
CA LEU A 163 -4.47 -15.47 -5.01
C LEU A 163 -4.98 -15.97 -3.65
N VAL A 164 -4.83 -17.26 -3.35
CA VAL A 164 -5.27 -17.84 -2.06
C VAL A 164 -4.49 -17.23 -0.89
N ALA A 165 -3.17 -17.12 -1.02
CA ALA A 165 -2.33 -16.56 0.03
C ALA A 165 -2.65 -15.08 0.32
N VAL A 166 -2.89 -14.28 -0.72
CA VAL A 166 -3.29 -12.87 -0.57
C VAL A 166 -4.72 -12.75 -0.03
N ALA A 167 -5.65 -13.61 -0.47
CA ALA A 167 -7.04 -13.57 -0.03
C ALA A 167 -7.21 -13.83 1.47
N ALA A 168 -6.32 -14.60 2.09
CA ALA A 168 -6.33 -14.85 3.54
C ALA A 168 -6.29 -13.55 4.34
N GLN A 169 -5.41 -12.62 3.97
CA GLN A 169 -5.31 -11.30 4.61
C GLN A 169 -6.60 -10.48 4.43
N GLY A 170 -7.18 -10.51 3.21
CA GLY A 170 -8.43 -9.78 2.93
C GLY A 170 -9.60 -10.26 3.79
N LYS A 171 -9.59 -11.52 4.25
CA LYS A 171 -10.62 -12.04 5.15
C LYS A 171 -10.58 -11.42 6.54
N PHE A 172 -9.41 -10.96 7.02
CA PHE A 172 -9.26 -10.32 8.33
C PHE A 172 -10.07 -9.02 8.48
N ILE A 173 -10.40 -8.34 7.38
CA ILE A 173 -11.25 -7.13 7.39
C ILE A 173 -12.65 -7.36 6.85
N SER A 174 -12.91 -8.54 6.26
CA SER A 174 -14.14 -8.78 5.51
C SER A 174 -15.38 -8.77 6.39
N SER A 175 -16.42 -8.13 5.86
CA SER A 175 -17.79 -8.11 6.38
C SER A 175 -18.77 -8.37 5.24
N PHE A 176 -19.92 -8.95 5.54
CA PHE A 176 -20.96 -9.26 4.56
C PHE A 176 -22.32 -8.71 5.02
N PRO A 177 -23.19 -8.29 4.10
CA PRO A 177 -24.51 -7.81 4.45
C PRO A 177 -25.41 -8.96 4.92
N VAL A 178 -26.05 -8.81 6.08
CA VAL A 178 -27.05 -9.70 6.66
C VAL A 178 -28.24 -8.84 7.06
N TYR A 179 -29.39 -9.02 6.39
CA TYR A 179 -30.61 -8.22 6.61
C TYR A 179 -30.37 -6.69 6.58
N GLY A 180 -29.51 -6.22 5.65
CA GLY A 180 -29.18 -4.79 5.52
C GLY A 180 -28.15 -4.26 6.53
N GLN A 181 -27.64 -5.11 7.43
CA GLN A 181 -26.56 -4.75 8.36
C GLN A 181 -25.25 -5.45 7.99
N LEU A 182 -24.10 -4.82 8.24
CA LEU A 182 -22.80 -5.44 7.99
C LEU A 182 -22.42 -6.40 9.13
N ALA A 183 -22.44 -7.70 8.86
CA ALA A 183 -21.94 -8.73 9.76
C ALA A 183 -20.45 -9.02 9.52
N ALA A 184 -19.71 -9.33 10.58
CA ALA A 184 -18.31 -9.73 10.49
C ALA A 184 -18.16 -11.13 9.88
N SER A 185 -17.12 -11.34 9.06
CA SER A 185 -16.73 -12.71 8.70
C SER A 185 -16.20 -13.50 9.90
N TYR A 186 -16.30 -14.83 9.85
CA TYR A 186 -15.71 -15.71 10.87
C TYR A 186 -14.20 -15.51 11.03
N MET A 187 -13.52 -15.05 9.98
CA MET A 187 -12.08 -14.78 10.00
C MET A 187 -11.77 -13.31 10.28
N LYS A 188 -12.76 -12.46 10.55
CA LYS A 188 -12.51 -11.03 10.77
C LYS A 188 -11.69 -10.86 12.04
N ASN A 189 -10.48 -10.32 11.89
CA ASN A 189 -9.56 -9.99 12.96
C ASN A 189 -8.83 -8.68 12.63
N ALA A 190 -9.30 -7.58 13.23
CA ALA A 190 -8.74 -6.26 12.95
C ALA A 190 -7.31 -6.07 13.50
N VAL A 191 -6.90 -6.87 14.49
CA VAL A 191 -5.52 -6.85 15.01
C VAL A 191 -4.58 -7.39 13.95
N TYR A 192 -4.87 -8.59 13.42
CA TYR A 192 -4.07 -9.19 12.34
C TYR A 192 -4.03 -8.32 11.08
N ALA A 193 -5.17 -7.75 10.69
CA ALA A 193 -5.20 -6.85 9.55
C ALA A 193 -4.28 -5.63 9.72
N ALA A 194 -4.30 -5.01 10.91
CA ALA A 194 -3.49 -3.83 11.20
C ALA A 194 -2.00 -4.17 11.28
N ILE A 195 -1.62 -5.25 11.97
CA ILE A 195 -0.22 -5.70 12.04
C ILE A 195 0.30 -5.98 10.65
N VAL A 196 -0.36 -6.85 9.88
CA VAL A 196 0.08 -7.21 8.53
C VAL A 196 0.27 -5.99 7.63
N THR A 197 -0.67 -5.05 7.59
CA THR A 197 -0.49 -3.87 6.72
C THR A 197 0.58 -2.92 7.25
N SER A 198 0.67 -2.71 8.57
CA SER A 198 1.71 -1.87 9.16
C SER A 198 3.11 -2.45 8.94
N SER A 199 3.34 -3.73 9.21
CA SER A 199 4.65 -4.36 9.05
C SER A 199 5.11 -4.35 7.58
N THR A 200 4.20 -4.55 6.62
CA THR A 200 4.55 -4.38 5.18
C THR A 200 4.96 -2.94 4.87
N ARG A 201 4.19 -1.93 5.33
CA ARG A 201 4.54 -0.51 5.10
C ARG A 201 5.87 -0.13 5.72
N LEU A 202 6.14 -0.59 6.94
CA LEU A 202 7.38 -0.29 7.65
C LEU A 202 8.58 -0.93 6.98
N GLN A 203 8.44 -2.17 6.47
CA GLN A 203 9.49 -2.81 5.67
C GLN A 203 9.82 -2.03 4.39
N VAL A 204 8.79 -1.48 3.73
CA VAL A 204 8.97 -0.57 2.59
C VAL A 204 9.66 0.73 3.03
N ALA A 205 9.29 1.28 4.18
CA ALA A 205 9.88 2.50 4.72
C ALA A 205 11.37 2.34 5.04
N GLU A 206 11.75 1.24 5.67
CA GLU A 206 13.15 0.92 5.94
C GLU A 206 13.98 0.89 4.66
N PHE A 207 13.46 0.25 3.61
CA PHE A 207 14.13 0.21 2.31
C PHE A 207 14.23 1.60 1.65
N CYS A 208 13.16 2.40 1.72
CA CYS A 208 13.18 3.76 1.21
C CYS A 208 14.18 4.66 1.97
N LEU A 209 14.29 4.54 3.30
CA LEU A 209 15.24 5.30 4.11
C LEU A 209 16.70 4.91 3.82
N GLN A 210 16.97 3.63 3.56
CA GLN A 210 18.30 3.17 3.14
C GLN A 210 18.73 3.71 1.78
N HIS A 211 17.76 4.12 0.95
CA HIS A 211 17.97 4.62 -0.41
C HIS A 211 17.41 6.02 -0.59
N GLU A 212 17.48 6.82 0.49
CA GLU A 212 17.04 8.20 0.52
C GLU A 212 17.58 9.00 -0.68
N GLY A 213 16.74 9.87 -1.26
CA GLY A 213 17.07 10.65 -2.43
C GLY A 213 17.03 9.92 -3.78
N ASN A 214 16.93 8.59 -3.80
CA ASN A 214 16.82 7.78 -5.03
C ASN A 214 15.39 7.28 -5.28
N VAL A 215 14.48 7.50 -4.32
CA VAL A 215 13.10 7.00 -4.36
C VAL A 215 12.25 7.84 -5.31
N LEU A 216 11.71 7.19 -6.35
CA LEU A 216 10.84 7.82 -7.34
C LEU A 216 9.36 7.60 -7.02
N ASN A 217 8.99 6.37 -6.67
CA ASN A 217 7.60 5.98 -6.44
C ASN A 217 7.51 4.81 -5.44
N ILE A 218 6.42 4.77 -4.70
CA ILE A 218 6.07 3.73 -3.74
C ILE A 218 4.69 3.19 -4.11
N ALA A 219 4.57 1.88 -4.25
CA ALA A 219 3.33 1.22 -4.66
C ALA A 219 3.10 -0.05 -3.83
N VAL A 220 2.46 0.11 -2.67
CA VAL A 220 2.10 -0.97 -1.76
C VAL A 220 3.32 -1.65 -1.12
N ASP A 221 3.80 -2.73 -1.72
CA ASP A 221 4.96 -3.53 -1.34
C ASP A 221 6.13 -3.36 -2.31
N GLY A 222 5.98 -2.46 -3.29
CA GLY A 222 7.02 -2.11 -4.25
C GLY A 222 7.55 -0.69 -4.13
N VAL A 223 8.80 -0.52 -4.54
CA VAL A 223 9.54 0.74 -4.56
C VAL A 223 10.27 0.87 -5.88
N THR A 224 10.11 2.01 -6.54
CA THR A 224 10.85 2.36 -7.75
C THR A 224 11.98 3.33 -7.40
N LEU A 225 13.21 2.98 -7.78
CA LEU A 225 14.42 3.78 -7.57
C LEU A 225 15.01 4.26 -8.89
N ASP A 226 15.74 5.37 -8.89
CA ASP A 226 16.53 5.85 -10.04
C ASP A 226 17.93 5.20 -10.12
N LYS A 227 18.31 4.47 -9.06
CA LYS A 227 19.58 3.78 -8.93
C LYS A 227 19.38 2.30 -8.61
N LYS A 228 20.10 1.45 -9.32
CA LYS A 228 20.15 0.01 -9.04
C LYS A 228 20.84 -0.24 -7.71
N VAL A 229 20.23 -1.11 -6.92
CA VAL A 229 20.74 -1.62 -5.66
C VAL A 229 20.67 -3.14 -5.63
N ASP A 230 21.63 -3.76 -4.93
CA ASP A 230 21.66 -5.19 -4.70
C ASP A 230 20.76 -5.55 -3.52
N VAL A 231 19.90 -6.54 -3.72
CA VAL A 231 18.95 -7.00 -2.70
C VAL A 231 19.10 -8.52 -2.49
N PRO A 232 18.92 -9.01 -1.25
CA PRO A 232 19.18 -10.42 -0.93
C PRO A 232 18.22 -11.40 -1.62
N GLY A 233 17.02 -10.94 -2.04
CA GLY A 233 15.99 -11.81 -2.62
C GLY A 233 15.41 -12.82 -1.61
N GLY A 234 14.51 -13.67 -2.08
CA GLY A 234 13.83 -14.68 -1.26
C GLY A 234 12.54 -14.20 -0.60
N TRP A 235 11.86 -15.10 0.11
CA TRP A 235 10.54 -14.83 0.69
C TRP A 235 10.60 -13.71 1.73
N GLY A 236 9.73 -12.71 1.57
CA GLY A 236 9.69 -11.58 2.48
C GLY A 236 10.81 -10.56 2.27
N ASN A 237 11.65 -10.71 1.25
CA ASN A 237 12.69 -9.74 0.89
C ASN A 237 12.37 -9.06 -0.45
N PHE A 238 12.97 -7.89 -0.64
CA PHE A 238 12.95 -7.22 -1.94
C PHE A 238 13.66 -8.05 -3.01
N ARG A 239 13.09 -7.99 -4.21
CA ARG A 239 13.71 -8.45 -5.46
C ARG A 239 13.55 -7.37 -6.52
N LEU A 240 14.46 -7.33 -7.48
CA LEU A 240 14.27 -6.56 -8.70
C LEU A 240 13.20 -7.25 -9.55
N GLU A 241 12.03 -6.64 -9.70
CA GLU A 241 10.94 -7.17 -10.52
C GLU A 241 11.11 -6.73 -11.97
N SER A 242 11.54 -5.49 -12.19
CA SER A 242 11.67 -4.91 -13.51
C SER A 242 12.67 -3.74 -13.54
N SER A 243 13.22 -3.42 -14.72
CA SER A 243 14.24 -2.38 -14.88
C SER A 243 14.15 -1.74 -16.25
N SER A 244 14.33 -0.43 -16.31
CA SER A 244 14.43 0.33 -17.56
C SER A 244 15.87 0.82 -17.80
N GLU A 245 16.86 -0.07 -17.66
CA GLU A 245 18.25 0.28 -17.98
C GLU A 245 18.36 0.72 -19.45
N GLY A 246 18.51 2.04 -19.66
CA GLY A 246 18.56 2.62 -21.01
C GLY A 246 17.19 2.92 -21.63
N GLU A 247 16.10 2.76 -20.89
CA GLU A 247 14.74 3.06 -21.35
C GLU A 247 14.02 3.97 -20.34
N GLU A 248 13.10 4.81 -20.85
CA GLU A 248 12.39 5.77 -20.01
C GLU A 248 11.34 5.11 -19.09
N CYS A 249 11.11 5.71 -17.93
CA CYS A 249 10.03 5.40 -17.01
C CYS A 249 9.24 6.70 -16.76
N ILE A 250 7.91 6.62 -16.80
CA ILE A 250 7.05 7.79 -16.62
C ILE A 250 6.17 7.59 -15.41
N ILE A 251 6.25 8.51 -14.44
CA ILE A 251 5.39 8.52 -13.25
C ILE A 251 4.38 9.64 -13.41
N ALA A 252 3.10 9.29 -13.54
CA ALA A 252 2.02 10.25 -13.73
C ALA A 252 1.28 10.59 -12.44
N GLY A 253 1.35 9.74 -11.42
CA GLY A 253 0.66 9.94 -10.15
C GLY A 253 0.89 8.82 -9.14
N ASP A 254 0.23 8.92 -7.99
CA ASP A 254 0.25 7.91 -6.93
C ASP A 254 -0.22 6.55 -7.47
N GLY A 255 0.71 5.61 -7.65
CA GLY A 255 0.41 4.28 -8.21
C GLY A 255 0.17 4.25 -9.72
N GLU A 256 0.38 5.38 -10.40
CA GLU A 256 0.17 5.55 -11.85
C GLU A 256 1.53 5.79 -12.51
N TYR A 257 2.12 4.74 -13.06
CA TYR A 257 3.39 4.83 -13.78
C TYR A 257 3.49 3.77 -14.87
N TRP A 258 4.31 4.06 -15.87
CA TRP A 258 4.63 3.19 -16.98
C TRP A 258 6.13 2.88 -16.97
N MET A 259 6.45 1.61 -17.22
CA MET A 259 7.81 1.15 -17.44
C MET A 259 7.81 0.02 -18.47
N PRO A 260 8.72 0.00 -19.47
CA PRO A 260 8.68 -0.93 -20.61
C PRO A 260 8.59 -2.41 -20.23
N SER A 261 9.38 -2.83 -19.24
CA SER A 261 9.46 -4.22 -18.81
C SER A 261 8.32 -4.65 -17.88
N ARG A 262 7.39 -3.75 -17.54
CA ARG A 262 6.30 -4.01 -16.59
C ARG A 262 4.95 -3.93 -17.29
N ASN A 263 4.10 -4.93 -17.03
CA ASN A 263 2.68 -4.85 -17.41
C ASN A 263 1.95 -3.89 -16.47
N SER A 264 2.03 -2.60 -16.75
CA SER A 264 1.27 -1.56 -16.05
C SER A 264 -0.15 -1.42 -16.61
N ILE A 265 -1.09 -1.08 -15.74
CA ILE A 265 -2.45 -0.70 -16.16
C ILE A 265 -2.39 0.60 -16.98
N PHE A 266 -1.43 1.47 -16.63
CA PHE A 266 -1.15 2.71 -17.32
C PHE A 266 -0.17 2.48 -18.49
N GLN A 267 -0.60 2.74 -19.71
CA GLN A 267 0.18 2.50 -20.93
C GLN A 267 0.79 3.80 -21.47
N ARG A 268 2.00 3.74 -22.03
CA ARG A 268 2.64 4.92 -22.66
C ARG A 268 1.82 5.50 -23.81
N SER A 269 1.22 4.64 -24.64
CA SER A 269 0.38 5.10 -25.75
C SER A 269 -0.80 5.94 -25.26
N THR A 270 -1.32 5.65 -24.07
CA THR A 270 -2.34 6.48 -23.40
C THR A 270 -1.79 7.88 -23.17
N LEU A 271 -0.60 8.01 -22.57
CA LEU A 271 0.04 9.32 -22.37
C LEU A 271 0.31 10.07 -23.67
N GLU A 272 0.76 9.38 -24.71
CA GLU A 272 1.06 9.98 -26.01
C GLU A 272 -0.21 10.53 -26.69
N GLU A 273 -1.30 9.76 -26.67
CA GLU A 273 -2.62 10.22 -27.14
C GLU A 273 -3.07 11.47 -26.37
N PHE A 274 -2.84 11.50 -25.05
CA PHE A 274 -3.20 12.66 -24.23
C PHE A 274 -2.22 13.83 -24.35
N ALA A 275 -0.97 13.63 -24.77
CA ALA A 275 -0.03 14.71 -25.03
C ALA A 275 -0.49 15.59 -26.20
N GLU A 276 -1.24 15.03 -27.14
CA GLU A 276 -1.86 15.76 -28.25
C GLU A 276 -3.11 16.55 -27.80
N SER A 277 -3.85 16.04 -26.81
CA SER A 277 -5.00 16.72 -26.20
C SER A 277 -4.55 17.71 -25.11
N LYS A 278 -4.78 19.00 -25.30
CA LYS A 278 -4.22 20.06 -24.43
C LYS A 278 -4.77 20.12 -22.98
N SER A 279 -5.57 19.16 -22.51
CA SER A 279 -6.19 19.18 -21.17
C SER A 279 -6.09 17.84 -20.42
N TYR A 280 -5.69 17.90 -19.15
CA TYR A 280 -5.60 16.76 -18.22
C TYR A 280 -6.93 16.11 -17.82
N GLU A 281 -8.06 16.72 -18.20
CA GLU A 281 -9.39 16.34 -17.68
C GLU A 281 -9.94 15.02 -18.28
N ASP A 282 -9.33 14.50 -19.35
CA ASP A 282 -9.95 13.47 -20.20
C ASP A 282 -9.34 12.06 -20.09
N LEU A 283 -8.47 11.80 -19.11
CA LEU A 283 -7.80 10.50 -18.97
C LEU A 283 -8.78 9.37 -18.61
N SER A 284 -9.18 8.59 -19.61
CA SER A 284 -9.80 7.28 -19.43
C SER A 284 -8.72 6.20 -19.41
N ILE A 285 -8.76 5.32 -18.43
CA ILE A 285 -7.84 4.18 -18.35
C ILE A 285 -8.63 2.92 -18.65
N GLN A 286 -8.13 2.10 -19.59
CA GLN A 286 -8.72 0.79 -19.84
C GLN A 286 -8.40 -0.16 -18.69
N GLY A 287 -9.42 -0.43 -17.88
CA GLY A 287 -9.34 -1.35 -16.76
C GLY A 287 -10.27 -2.54 -16.95
N ARG A 288 -9.87 -3.71 -16.43
CA ARG A 288 -10.81 -4.82 -16.30
C ARG A 288 -11.86 -4.49 -15.23
N HIS A 289 -13.12 -4.79 -15.51
CA HIS A 289 -14.15 -4.77 -14.48
C HIS A 289 -13.86 -5.85 -13.44
N THR A 290 -13.67 -5.43 -12.20
CA THR A 290 -13.55 -6.34 -11.06
C THR A 290 -14.93 -6.89 -10.70
N LEU A 291 -14.96 -8.04 -10.03
CA LEU A 291 -16.20 -8.60 -9.51
C LEU A 291 -16.95 -7.61 -8.61
N LEU A 292 -16.20 -6.81 -7.85
CA LEU A 292 -16.77 -5.78 -6.98
C LEU A 292 -17.46 -4.67 -7.80
N GLU A 293 -16.80 -4.16 -8.84
CA GLU A 293 -17.37 -3.11 -9.71
C GLU A 293 -18.61 -3.61 -10.46
N VAL A 294 -18.56 -4.83 -11.02
CA VAL A 294 -19.73 -5.43 -11.67
C VAL A 294 -20.90 -5.56 -10.70
N SER A 295 -20.62 -5.94 -9.45
CA SER A 295 -21.63 -6.03 -8.40
C SER A 295 -22.18 -4.66 -7.95
N ALA A 296 -21.33 -3.63 -7.92
CA ALA A 296 -21.68 -2.28 -7.48
C ALA A 296 -22.47 -1.52 -8.56
N ASP A 297 -22.05 -1.64 -9.82
CA ASP A 297 -22.62 -0.93 -10.95
C ASP A 297 -23.83 -1.63 -11.57
N ARG A 298 -24.25 -2.77 -10.98
CA ARG A 298 -25.34 -3.64 -11.48
C ARG A 298 -25.16 -4.06 -12.94
N ILE A 299 -23.91 -4.29 -13.31
CA ILE A 299 -23.53 -4.76 -14.63
C ILE A 299 -23.68 -6.30 -14.67
N TYR A 300 -23.85 -6.87 -15.85
CA TYR A 300 -23.90 -8.32 -16.01
C TYR A 300 -22.59 -9.00 -15.58
N PHE A 301 -22.70 -10.17 -14.93
CA PHE A 301 -21.55 -10.92 -14.40
C PHE A 301 -20.52 -11.31 -15.48
N ASP A 302 -20.95 -11.46 -16.73
CA ASP A 302 -20.05 -11.75 -17.85
C ASP A 302 -19.13 -10.58 -18.20
N GLU A 303 -19.37 -9.37 -17.67
CA GLU A 303 -18.45 -8.25 -17.81
C GLU A 303 -17.24 -8.34 -16.86
N VAL A 304 -17.24 -9.25 -15.87
CA VAL A 304 -16.07 -9.46 -14.99
C VAL A 304 -14.87 -9.87 -15.83
N GLY A 305 -13.80 -9.09 -15.74
CA GLY A 305 -12.57 -9.32 -16.50
C GLY A 305 -12.55 -8.72 -17.91
N LYS A 306 -13.66 -8.17 -18.42
CA LYS A 306 -13.65 -7.42 -19.70
C LYS A 306 -13.04 -6.02 -19.49
N PHE A 307 -12.26 -5.56 -20.46
CA PHE A 307 -11.69 -4.21 -20.46
C PHE A 307 -12.76 -3.19 -20.86
N ARG A 308 -12.83 -2.09 -20.11
CA ARG A 308 -13.66 -0.91 -20.41
C ARG A 308 -12.89 0.35 -20.10
N ASP A 309 -13.23 1.43 -20.78
CA ASP A 309 -12.76 2.77 -20.45
C ASP A 309 -13.35 3.16 -19.09
N LYS A 310 -12.51 3.18 -18.06
CA LYS A 310 -12.87 3.73 -16.76
C LYS A 310 -12.57 5.23 -16.81
N ARG A 311 -13.59 6.08 -16.65
CA ARG A 311 -13.39 7.53 -16.50
C ARG A 311 -12.67 7.75 -15.17
N HIS A 312 -11.35 7.89 -15.21
CA HIS A 312 -10.60 8.32 -14.04
C HIS A 312 -10.79 9.84 -13.88
N ARG A 313 -10.93 10.27 -12.62
CA ARG A 313 -10.82 11.70 -12.28
C ARG A 313 -9.39 12.11 -12.65
N SER A 314 -9.27 13.23 -13.36
CA SER A 314 -8.03 13.73 -13.94
C SER A 314 -6.79 13.50 -13.07
N ILE A 315 -5.67 13.15 -13.71
CA ILE A 315 -4.35 12.98 -13.08
C ILE A 315 -4.00 14.16 -12.15
N LEU A 316 -4.50 15.37 -12.44
CA LEU A 316 -4.33 16.56 -11.61
C LEU A 316 -5.43 16.84 -10.57
N ASN A 317 -6.66 16.34 -10.67
CA ASN A 317 -7.67 16.54 -9.61
C ASN A 317 -7.36 15.72 -8.34
N ASN A 318 -6.32 14.89 -8.39
CA ASN A 318 -5.67 14.42 -7.20
C ASN A 318 -4.95 15.52 -6.42
N VAL A 319 -4.82 16.80 -6.82
CA VAL A 319 -4.23 17.84 -5.94
C VAL A 319 -5.05 18.06 -4.64
N VAL A 320 -6.37 17.85 -4.67
CA VAL A 320 -7.20 17.86 -3.43
C VAL A 320 -7.08 16.52 -2.68
N GLY A 321 -6.64 15.48 -3.38
CA GLY A 321 -6.43 14.08 -2.96
C GLY A 321 -5.02 13.74 -2.47
N ALA A 322 -4.01 14.48 -2.91
CA ALA A 322 -2.64 14.01 -3.04
C ALA A 322 -1.97 13.95 -1.68
N GLN A 323 -1.14 12.93 -1.54
CA GLN A 323 -0.33 12.73 -0.34
C GLN A 323 0.83 13.73 -0.27
N ARG A 324 1.21 14.30 -1.42
CA ARG A 324 2.33 15.23 -1.57
C ARG A 324 1.92 16.50 -2.33
N VAL A 325 2.71 17.55 -2.14
CA VAL A 325 2.55 18.88 -2.76
C VAL A 325 3.71 19.07 -3.76
N PHE A 326 3.38 19.29 -5.03
CA PHE A 326 4.38 19.58 -6.06
C PHE A 326 4.60 21.09 -6.15
N THR A 327 5.84 21.53 -6.02
CA THR A 327 6.20 22.97 -6.07
C THR A 327 5.96 23.56 -7.44
N ILE A 328 6.20 22.75 -8.48
CA ILE A 328 5.86 23.01 -9.87
C ILE A 328 5.04 21.80 -10.32
N SER A 329 3.88 22.05 -10.91
CA SER A 329 3.05 20.99 -11.50
C SER A 329 3.18 20.99 -13.01
N PRO A 330 3.09 19.82 -13.66
CA PRO A 330 3.07 19.75 -15.11
C PRO A 330 1.78 20.42 -15.62
N SER A 331 1.90 21.18 -16.72
CA SER A 331 0.84 22.04 -17.26
C SER A 331 0.04 21.38 -18.38
N VAL A 332 0.63 20.40 -19.07
CA VAL A 332 -0.02 19.51 -20.04
C VAL A 332 0.58 18.09 -19.99
N CYS A 333 -0.13 17.05 -20.41
CA CYS A 333 0.38 15.67 -20.37
C CYS A 333 1.77 15.49 -21.03
N ALA A 334 2.06 16.26 -22.10
CA ALA A 334 3.36 16.28 -22.76
C ALA A 334 4.54 16.66 -21.83
N ASP A 335 4.25 17.43 -20.78
CA ASP A 335 5.27 17.82 -19.80
C ASP A 335 5.77 16.62 -18.98
N LEU A 336 4.91 15.61 -18.74
CA LEU A 336 5.30 14.38 -18.04
C LEU A 336 6.26 13.52 -18.88
N LEU A 337 6.28 13.71 -20.21
CA LEU A 337 7.16 12.99 -21.12
C LEU A 337 8.57 13.58 -21.18
N THR A 338 8.75 14.81 -20.71
CA THR A 338 9.99 15.57 -20.94
C THR A 338 10.63 16.11 -19.66
N ASN A 339 9.84 16.38 -18.62
CA ASN A 339 10.29 17.02 -17.39
C ASN A 339 10.16 16.10 -16.18
N GLN A 340 10.83 16.47 -15.09
CA GLN A 340 10.69 15.86 -13.76
C GLN A 340 10.15 16.89 -12.78
N TYR A 341 9.29 16.45 -11.86
CA TYR A 341 8.69 17.30 -10.84
C TYR A 341 8.84 16.65 -9.48
N GLU A 342 9.61 17.30 -8.61
CA GLU A 342 9.77 16.87 -7.22
C GLU A 342 8.58 17.30 -6.37
N SER A 343 8.32 16.54 -5.31
CA SER A 343 7.26 16.87 -4.35
C SER A 343 7.73 16.92 -2.92
N LEU A 344 7.10 17.84 -2.19
CA LEU A 344 7.21 17.97 -0.76
C LEU A 344 6.09 17.17 -0.08
N PRO A 345 6.34 16.59 1.10
CA PRO A 345 5.27 15.94 1.85
C PRO A 345 4.23 16.98 2.28
N ARG A 346 2.97 16.55 2.38
CA ARG A 346 1.92 17.40 2.94
C ARG A 346 2.11 17.52 4.46
N VAL A 347 2.39 18.74 4.93
CA VAL A 347 2.44 19.08 6.35
C VAL A 347 1.01 19.27 6.88
N ILE A 348 0.68 18.61 7.99
CA ILE A 348 -0.57 18.80 8.74
C ILE A 348 -0.32 19.76 9.90
#